data_AF-A0A359KNN7-F1
#
_entry.id   AF-A0A359KNN7-F1
#
_cell.length_a   1.000
_cell.length_b   1.000
_cell.length_c   1.000
_cell.angle_alpha   90.00
_cell.angle_beta   90.00
_cell.angle_gamma   90.00
#
_symmetry.space_group_name_H-M   'P 1'
#
loop_
_entity.id
_entity.type
_entity.pdbx_description
1 polymer ?
#
loop_
_entity_poly.entity_id
_entity_poly.type
_entity_poly.pdbx_seq_one_letter_code
_entity_poly.pdbx_strand_id
1 'polypeptide(L)'
;ATGHRVASVFWDYLNSSGAIVTPDGPQTGRLFDPWFYATGYPITEAYWTQVKLKDIYSDVLIQCFERRCLTYTPSNDPGWRVEMGNVGQHYYQWRYGVPLV
;
A
#
# COMPACT_ATOMS: atom_id res chain seq x y z
N ALA A 1 3.72 -19.44 -6.60
CA ALA A 1 4.34 -18.12 -6.32
C ALA A 1 4.90 -17.58 -7.62
N THR A 2 4.76 -16.28 -7.89
CA THR A 2 5.14 -15.61 -9.14
C THR A 2 6.66 -15.54 -9.39
N GLY A 3 7.48 -15.89 -8.39
CA GLY A 3 8.95 -15.83 -8.47
C GLY A 3 9.53 -14.49 -8.01
N HIS A 4 8.68 -13.52 -7.65
CA HIS A 4 9.10 -12.19 -7.22
C HIS A 4 9.34 -12.09 -5.72
N ARG A 5 10.34 -11.31 -5.31
CA ARG A 5 10.58 -10.98 -3.89
C ARG A 5 9.76 -9.77 -3.48
N VAL A 6 9.39 -9.67 -2.21
CA VAL A 6 8.74 -8.47 -1.64
C VAL A 6 9.81 -7.60 -1.00
N ALA A 7 9.83 -6.30 -1.30
CA ALA A 7 10.76 -5.38 -0.63
C ALA A 7 10.47 -5.30 0.88
N SER A 8 11.51 -5.16 1.71
CA SER A 8 11.37 -5.21 3.18
C SER A 8 10.34 -4.22 3.72
N VAL A 9 10.35 -2.96 3.25
CA VAL A 9 9.39 -1.94 3.68
C VAL A 9 7.93 -2.33 3.38
N PHE A 10 7.68 -3.04 2.28
CA PHE A 10 6.36 -3.53 1.93
C PHE A 10 6.01 -4.80 2.70
N TRP A 11 6.99 -5.67 2.93
CA TRP A 11 6.81 -6.86 3.75
C TRP A 11 6.43 -6.51 5.18
N ASP A 12 7.13 -5.56 5.79
CA ASP A 12 6.87 -5.08 7.15
C ASP A 12 5.48 -4.44 7.24
N TYR A 13 5.10 -3.65 6.23
CA TYR A 13 3.77 -3.05 6.13
C TYR A 13 2.66 -4.10 6.02
N LEU A 14 2.80 -5.09 5.13
CA LEU A 14 1.79 -6.16 4.92
C LEU A 14 1.71 -7.15 6.10
N ASN A 15 2.72 -7.17 6.97
CA ASN A 15 2.72 -7.94 8.22
C ASN A 15 2.48 -7.08 9.46
N SER A 16 2.12 -5.79 9.29
CA SER A 16 1.85 -4.89 10.40
C SER A 16 0.60 -5.30 11.19
N SER A 17 0.60 -4.90 12.46
CA SER A 17 -0.51 -5.09 13.39
C SER A 17 -0.97 -3.76 13.97
N GLY A 18 -2.24 -3.66 14.32
CA GLY A 18 -2.86 -2.47 14.91
C GLY A 18 -4.24 -2.78 15.47
N ALA A 19 -5.01 -1.74 15.80
CA ALA A 19 -6.36 -1.91 16.32
C ALA A 19 -7.30 -2.50 15.26
N ILE A 20 -7.98 -3.59 15.59
CA ILE A 20 -9.01 -4.26 14.80
C ILE A 20 -10.29 -4.40 15.62
N VAL A 21 -11.43 -4.47 14.95
CA VAL A 21 -12.72 -4.75 15.59
C VAL A 21 -13.06 -6.23 15.36
N THR A 22 -13.36 -6.94 16.44
CA THR A 22 -13.72 -8.36 16.41
C THR A 22 -15.04 -8.59 17.14
N PRO A 23 -15.66 -9.79 17.03
CA PRO A 23 -16.87 -10.11 17.76
C PRO A 23 -16.74 -9.93 19.29
N ASP A 24 -15.53 -10.15 19.83
CA ASP A 24 -15.23 -10.01 21.27
C ASP A 24 -14.86 -8.56 21.67
N GLY A 25 -14.91 -7.61 20.73
CA GLY A 25 -14.58 -6.20 20.92
C GLY A 25 -13.31 -5.75 20.18
N PRO A 26 -12.86 -4.49 20.42
CA PRO A 26 -11.62 -3.97 19.86
C PRO A 26 -10.39 -4.69 20.45
N GLN A 27 -9.47 -5.12 19.61
CA GLN A 27 -8.22 -5.75 20.02
C GLN A 27 -7.07 -5.37 19.07
N THR A 28 -5.82 -5.70 19.44
CA THR A 28 -4.67 -5.54 18.53
C THR A 28 -4.47 -6.82 17.74
N GLY A 29 -4.40 -6.72 16.40
CA GLY A 29 -4.17 -7.86 15.52
C GLY A 29 -3.60 -7.43 14.17
N ARG A 30 -3.40 -8.39 13.26
CA ARG A 30 -2.89 -8.13 11.91
C ARG A 30 -3.83 -7.20 11.15
N LEU A 31 -3.27 -6.18 10.50
CA LEU A 31 -4.04 -5.29 9.63
C LEU A 31 -4.37 -5.96 8.28
N PHE A 32 -3.58 -6.94 7.88
CA PHE A 32 -3.79 -7.75 6.69
C PHE A 32 -3.68 -9.23 7.05
N ASP A 33 -4.80 -9.95 6.92
CA ASP A 33 -4.85 -11.37 7.22
C ASP A 33 -5.65 -12.15 6.15
N PRO A 34 -4.99 -13.02 5.36
CA PRO A 34 -3.53 -13.19 5.26
C PRO A 34 -2.85 -11.93 4.68
N TRP A 35 -1.51 -11.85 4.73
CA TRP A 35 -0.74 -10.66 4.31
C TRP A 35 -1.07 -10.16 2.89
N PHE A 36 -1.41 -11.09 1.99
CA PHE A 36 -1.72 -10.79 0.58
C PHE A 36 -3.20 -10.47 0.33
N TYR A 37 -4.05 -10.44 1.36
CA TYR A 37 -5.49 -10.23 1.22
C TYR A 37 -5.82 -8.97 0.40
N ALA A 38 -5.14 -7.86 0.69
CA ALA A 38 -5.41 -6.57 0.05
C ALA A 38 -4.69 -6.39 -1.31
N THR A 39 -3.52 -6.99 -1.50
CA THR A 39 -2.63 -6.71 -2.64
C THR A 39 -2.52 -7.86 -3.65
N GLY A 40 -2.75 -9.10 -3.23
CA GLY A 40 -2.33 -10.30 -3.95
C GLY A 40 -0.81 -10.51 -3.87
N TYR A 41 -0.29 -11.43 -4.70
CA TYR A 41 1.14 -11.73 -4.80
C TYR A 41 1.90 -10.68 -5.63
N PRO A 42 3.21 -10.49 -5.38
CA PRO A 42 4.02 -9.56 -6.17
C PRO A 42 4.09 -9.99 -7.64
N ILE A 43 4.03 -9.05 -8.57
CA ILE A 43 4.15 -9.29 -10.02
C ILE A 43 5.35 -8.55 -10.64
N THR A 44 6.09 -7.79 -9.82
CA THR A 44 7.35 -7.14 -10.19
C THR A 44 8.36 -7.25 -9.06
N GLU A 45 9.64 -7.09 -9.37
CA GLU A 45 10.61 -6.65 -8.36
C GLU A 45 10.33 -5.19 -7.96
N ALA A 46 10.84 -4.78 -6.80
CA ALA A 46 10.75 -3.39 -6.38
C ALA A 46 11.83 -2.54 -7.09
N TYR A 47 11.48 -1.33 -7.48
CA TYR A 47 12.39 -0.41 -8.17
C TYR A 47 12.18 1.03 -7.70
N TRP A 48 13.27 1.80 -7.65
CA TRP A 48 13.22 3.23 -7.37
C TRP A 48 12.94 4.01 -8.65
N THR A 49 12.15 5.07 -8.53
CA THR A 49 11.90 6.03 -9.61
C THR A 49 11.60 7.41 -9.05
N GLN A 50 11.72 8.44 -9.89
CA GLN A 50 11.28 9.79 -9.54
C GLN A 50 9.84 10.00 -9.95
N VAL A 51 9.00 10.35 -8.97
CA VAL A 51 7.58 10.67 -9.18
C VAL A 51 7.35 12.13 -8.80
N LYS A 52 6.55 12.84 -9.59
CA LYS A 52 6.12 14.21 -9.28
C LYS A 52 4.95 14.16 -8.29
N LEU A 53 5.22 14.48 -7.02
CA LEU A 53 4.24 14.54 -5.92
C LEU A 53 4.01 16.00 -5.53
N LYS A 54 2.77 16.51 -5.65
CA LYS A 54 2.42 17.92 -5.32
C LYS A 54 3.41 18.94 -5.91
N ASP A 55 3.71 18.77 -7.19
CA ASP A 55 4.70 19.57 -7.93
C ASP A 55 6.19 19.40 -7.57
N ILE A 56 6.52 18.48 -6.67
CA ILE A 56 7.89 18.20 -6.25
C ILE A 56 8.30 16.80 -6.73
N TYR A 57 9.43 16.68 -7.43
CA TYR A 57 9.98 15.35 -7.76
C TYR A 57 10.57 14.70 -6.52
N SER A 58 10.11 13.49 -6.22
CA SER A 58 10.50 12.71 -5.05
C SER A 58 10.91 11.30 -5.46
N ASP A 59 11.89 10.73 -4.77
CA ASP A 59 12.28 9.34 -4.93
C ASP A 59 11.24 8.43 -4.27
N VAL A 60 10.67 7.54 -5.06
CA VAL A 60 9.63 6.60 -4.64
C VAL A 60 10.05 5.20 -5.03
N LEU A 61 10.05 4.29 -4.05
CA LEU A 61 10.18 2.86 -4.30
C LEU A 61 8.81 2.34 -4.68
N ILE A 62 8.71 1.62 -5.79
CA ILE A 62 7.45 1.07 -6.30
C ILE A 62 7.58 -0.45 -6.39
N GLN A 63 6.53 -1.16 -5.99
CA GLN A 63 6.36 -2.58 -6.31
C GLN A 63 4.90 -2.87 -6.65
N CYS A 64 4.67 -3.57 -7.76
CA CYS A 64 3.33 -3.96 -8.16
C CYS A 64 3.00 -5.39 -7.74
N PHE A 65 1.76 -5.56 -7.29
CA PHE A 65 1.11 -6.80 -6.90
C PHE A 65 -0.13 -7.00 -7.77
N GLU A 66 -0.71 -8.20 -7.75
CA GLU A 66 -1.86 -8.57 -8.59
C GLU A 66 -3.04 -7.57 -8.53
N ARG A 67 -3.25 -6.90 -7.39
CA ARG A 67 -4.40 -6.01 -7.16
C ARG A 67 -4.02 -4.55 -6.94
N ARG A 68 -2.77 -4.27 -6.52
CA ARG A 68 -2.31 -2.92 -6.12
C ARG A 68 -0.81 -2.76 -6.35
N CYS A 69 -0.37 -1.54 -6.67
CA CYS A 69 1.04 -1.18 -6.51
C CYS A 69 1.22 -0.45 -5.17
N LEU A 70 2.21 -0.89 -4.41
CA LEU A 70 2.64 -0.20 -3.20
C LEU A 70 3.75 0.78 -3.55
N THR A 71 3.69 1.95 -2.93
CA THR A 71 4.71 3.00 -3.04
C THR A 71 5.30 3.26 -1.68
N TYR A 72 6.62 3.47 -1.62
CA TYR A 72 7.33 3.89 -0.42
C TYR A 72 8.09 5.19 -0.67
N THR A 73 7.75 6.21 0.13
CA THR A 73 8.34 7.55 0.05
C THR A 73 8.98 7.88 1.41
N PRO A 74 10.32 7.80 1.55
CA PRO A 74 10.99 7.93 2.84
C PRO A 74 10.86 9.31 3.49
N SER A 75 10.62 10.35 2.68
CA SER A 75 10.43 11.73 3.13
C SER A 75 9.05 11.98 3.76
N ASN A 76 8.10 11.04 3.65
CA ASN A 76 6.80 11.16 4.32
C ASN A 76 6.94 10.89 5.83
N ASP A 77 5.98 11.40 6.60
CA ASP A 77 5.83 11.07 8.02
C ASP A 77 5.73 9.55 8.21
N PRO A 78 6.26 8.97 9.30
CA PRO A 78 6.41 7.52 9.45
C PRO A 78 5.17 6.68 9.14
N GLY A 79 3.98 7.13 9.55
CA GLY A 79 2.71 6.44 9.29
C GLY A 79 2.20 6.51 7.84
N TRP A 80 2.81 7.35 7.01
CA TRP A 80 2.42 7.65 5.63
C TRP A 80 3.51 7.31 4.62
N ARG A 81 4.54 6.58 5.05
CA ARG A 81 5.65 6.20 4.16
C ARG A 81 5.27 5.14 3.15
N VAL A 82 4.36 4.22 3.49
CA VAL A 82 3.85 3.21 2.57
C VAL A 82 2.42 3.55 2.19
N GLU A 83 2.16 3.66 0.89
CA GLU A 83 0.86 3.99 0.35
C GLU A 83 0.42 2.92 -0.66
N MET A 84 -0.88 2.64 -0.66
CA MET A 84 -1.51 1.84 -1.70
C MET A 84 -2.04 2.83 -2.75
N GLY A 85 -1.32 2.99 -3.85
CA GLY A 85 -1.54 4.09 -4.81
C GLY A 85 -3.01 4.26 -5.22
N ASN A 86 -3.53 5.49 -5.09
CA ASN A 86 -4.82 5.96 -5.62
C ASN A 86 -6.07 5.19 -5.17
N VAL A 87 -5.99 4.39 -4.09
CA VAL A 87 -7.13 3.61 -3.58
C VAL A 87 -8.31 4.50 -3.21
N GLY A 88 -8.04 5.64 -2.55
CA GLY A 88 -9.07 6.60 -2.17
C GLY A 88 -9.75 7.23 -3.38
N GLN A 89 -8.97 7.61 -4.39
CA GLN A 89 -9.50 8.19 -5.63
C GLN A 89 -10.32 7.18 -6.43
N HIS A 90 -9.84 5.94 -6.56
CA HIS A 90 -10.58 4.86 -7.22
C HIS A 90 -11.89 4.53 -6.50
N TYR A 91 -11.86 4.48 -5.16
CA TYR A 91 -13.07 4.27 -4.36
C TYR A 91 -14.06 5.42 -4.54
N TYR A 92 -13.58 6.67 -4.49
CA TYR A 92 -14.41 7.85 -4.68
C TYR A 92 -15.08 7.84 -6.06
N GLN A 93 -14.32 7.56 -7.11
CA GLN A 93 -14.85 7.45 -8.47
C GLN A 93 -15.86 6.31 -8.61
N TRP A 94 -15.63 5.14 -8.01
CA TRP A 94 -16.60 4.05 -7.99
C TRP A 94 -17.90 4.44 -7.27
N ARG A 95 -17.79 5.16 -6.14
CA ARG A 95 -18.95 5.52 -5.31
C ARG A 95 -19.78 6.66 -5.89
N TYR A 96 -19.14 7.65 -6.52
CA TYR A 96 -19.79 8.90 -6.94
C TYR A 96 -19.78 9.15 -8.45
N GLY A 97 -19.09 8.32 -9.23
CA GLY A 97 -19.03 8.44 -10.70
C GLY A 97 -18.13 9.57 -11.22
N VAL A 98 -17.43 10.30 -10.34
CA VAL A 98 -16.54 11.41 -10.70
C VAL A 98 -15.20 11.33 -9.95
N PRO A 99 -14.08 11.83 -10.51
CA PRO A 99 -12.81 11.91 -9.78
C PRO A 99 -12.87 12.85 -8.57
N LEU A 100 -12.08 12.54 -7.54
CA LEU A 100 -11.79 13.47 -6.46
C LEU A 100 -10.90 14.59 -7.03
N VAL A 101 -11.33 15.84 -6.93
CA VAL A 101 -10.62 17.04 -7.42
C VAL A 101 -9.96 17.77 -6.27
#